data_AF-A0A2W6RHT9-F1
#
_entry.id   AF-A0A2W6RHT9-F1
#
_cell.length_a   1.000
_cell.length_b   1.000
_cell.length_c   1.000
_cell.angle_alpha   90.00
_cell.angle_beta   90.00
_cell.angle_gamma   90.00
#
_symmetry.space_group_name_H-M   'P 1'
#
loop_
_entity.id
_entity.type
_entity.pdbx_description
1 polymer ?
#
loop_
_entity_poly.entity_id
_entity_poly.type
_entity_poly.pdbx_seq_one_letter_code
_entity_poly.pdbx_strand_id
1 'polypeptide(L)' 'MIDGGYVWNGQTFTSLSPIARQITGSRWNGPRFFGLRDEVT' A
#
# COMPACT_ATOMS: atom_id res chain seq x y z
N MET A 1 -18.35 4.29 -1.45
CA MET A 1 -17.49 3.66 -2.47
C MET A 1 -16.12 4.30 -2.34
N ILE A 2 -15.08 3.52 -2.02
CA ILE A 2 -13.69 4.01 -2.11
C ILE A 2 -13.24 3.81 -3.56
N ASP A 3 -13.50 4.81 -4.38
CA ASP A 3 -13.06 4.83 -5.77
C ASP A 3 -11.52 4.94 -5.78
N GLY A 4 -10.83 3.83 -6.05
CA GLY A 4 -9.37 3.79 -6.25
C GLY A 4 -8.46 3.92 -5.01
N GLY A 5 -9.00 3.86 -3.79
CA GLY A 5 -8.21 3.96 -2.54
C GLY A 5 -7.99 2.63 -1.81
N TYR A 6 -7.05 2.59 -0.86
CA TYR A 6 -6.76 1.45 0.01
C TYR A 6 -7.22 1.76 1.45
N VAL A 7 -7.81 0.80 2.16
CA VAL A 7 -8.18 0.98 3.58
C VAL A 7 -7.28 0.12 4.45
N TRP A 8 -6.68 0.74 5.47
CA TRP A 8 -5.85 0.05 6.46
C TRP A 8 -6.09 0.67 7.85
N ASN A 9 -6.30 -0.18 8.85
CA ASN A 9 -6.57 0.22 10.23
C ASN A 9 -7.67 1.31 10.39
N GLY A 10 -8.74 1.20 9.59
CA GLY A 10 -9.84 2.17 9.59
C GLY A 10 -9.53 3.51 8.90
N GLN A 11 -8.35 3.67 8.32
CA GLN A 11 -7.95 4.86 7.55
C GLN A 11 -7.91 4.56 6.05
N THR A 12 -8.29 5.56 5.24
CA THR A 12 -8.22 5.48 3.77
C THR A 12 -6.95 6.13 3.26
N PHE A 13 -6.27 5.46 2.34
CA PHE A 13 -5.02 5.87 1.72
C PHE A 13 -5.17 5.93 0.20
N THR A 14 -4.53 6.92 -0.42
CA THR A 14 -4.51 7.08 -1.88
C THR A 14 -3.50 6.17 -2.58
N SER A 15 -2.64 5.46 -1.81
CA SER A 15 -1.68 4.49 -2.34
C SER A 15 -1.20 3.54 -1.23
N LEU A 16 -0.46 2.49 -1.62
CA LEU A 16 0.11 1.49 -0.71
C LEU A 16 1.39 1.95 0.00
N SER A 17 2.12 2.94 -0.54
CA SER A 17 3.39 3.38 0.04
C SER A 17 3.25 3.99 1.44
N PRO A 18 2.23 4.83 1.74
CA PRO A 18 1.95 5.30 3.09
C PRO A 18 1.65 4.16 4.08
N ILE A 19 0.92 3.13 3.64
CA ILE A 19 0.59 1.95 4.46
C ILE A 19 1.88 1.17 4.77
N ALA A 20 2.70 0.90 3.75
CA ALA A 20 4.00 0.23 3.93
C ALA A 20 4.92 1.00 4.89
N ARG A 21 4.89 2.34 4.84
CA ARG A 21 5.65 3.20 5.77
C ARG A 21 5.10 3.13 7.20
N GLN A 22 3.79 3.08 7.40
CA GLN A 22 3.21 2.92 8.75
C GLN A 22 3.57 1.57 9.36
N ILE A 23 3.65 0.50 8.56
CA ILE A 23 4.03 -0.83 9.03
C ILE A 23 5.53 -0.91 9.37
N THR A 24 6.39 -0.36 8.51
CA THR A 24 7.85 -0.58 8.58
C THR A 24 8.64 0.56 9.23
N GLY A 25 8.01 1.73 9.44
CA GLY A 25 8.69 2.96 9.87
C GLY A 25 9.61 3.60 8.81
N SER A 26 9.81 2.96 7.66
CA SER A 26 10.73 3.38 6.60
C SER A 26 10.02 3.63 5.27
N ARG A 27 10.63 4.41 4.36
CA ARG A 27 10.05 4.64 3.03
C ARG A 27 10.21 3.38 2.17
N TRP A 28 9.09 2.78 1.77
CA TRP A 28 9.05 1.64 0.84
C TRP A 28 8.18 1.95 -0.38
N ASN A 29 8.49 1.32 -1.51
CA ASN A 29 7.58 1.25 -2.64
C ASN A 29 6.42 0.33 -2.25
N GLY A 30 5.22 0.88 -2.10
CA GLY A 30 4.04 0.15 -1.64
C GLY A 30 3.77 -1.14 -2.43
N PRO A 31 3.60 -1.08 -3.76
CA PRO A 31 3.36 -2.28 -4.56
C PRO A 31 4.42 -3.38 -4.36
N ARG A 32 5.71 -3.02 -4.29
CA ARG A 32 6.79 -3.98 -4.03
C ARG A 32 6.71 -4.59 -2.63
N PHE A 33 6.44 -3.78 -1.61
CA PHE A 33 6.31 -4.25 -0.23
C PHE A 33 5.16 -5.26 -0.06
N PHE A 34 4.07 -5.06 -0.80
CA PHE A 34 2.91 -5.96 -0.81
C PHE A 34 2.99 -7.05 -1.89
N GLY A 35 4.10 -7.20 -2.61
CA GLY A 35 4.26 -8.25 -3.64
C GLY A 35 3.39 -8.07 -4.89
N LEU A 36 2.76 -6.91 -5.10
CA LEU A 36 1.83 -6.66 -6.21
C LEU A 36 2.52 -6.31 -7.53
N ARG A 37 3.84 -6.47 -7.62
CA ARG A 37 4.63 -6.23 -8.84
C ARG A 37 5.24 -7.50 -9.42
N ASP A 38 5.11 -8.64 -8.75
CA ASP A 38 5.68 -9.91 -9.20
C ASP A 38 4.65 -10.80 -9.92
N GLU A 39 3.41 -10.34 -10.12
CA GLU A 39 2.46 -11.00 -11.01
C GLU A 39 2.69 -10.53 -12.47
N VAL A 40 3.86 -10.89 -12.99
CA VAL A 40 4.10 -10.98 -14.44
C VAL A 40 4.32 -12.46 -14.73
N THR A 41 3.24 -13.22 -14.82
CA THR A 41 3.15 -14.49 -15.57
C THR A 41 1.73 -14.67 -16.03
#